data_AF-A0A3M1F746-F1
#
_entry.id   AF-A0A3M1F746-F1
#
_cell.length_a   1.000
_cell.length_b   1.000
_cell.length_c   1.000
_cell.angle_alpha   90.00
_cell.angle_beta   90.00
_cell.angle_gamma   90.00
#
_symmetry.space_group_name_H-M   'P 1'
#
loop_
_entity.id
_entity.type
_entity.pdbx_description
1 polymer ?
#
loop_
_entity_poly.entity_id
_entity_poly.type
_entity_poly.pdbx_seq_one_letter_code
_entity_poly.pdbx_strand_id
1 'polypeptide(L)'
;MKPRKHAVGIFVLPLLLLLFTAAGATAAPSVEEIVRKTNHAAYYQGDDGRAQVHMTITDSQGRKRNRRFTILRRDEPGPDGNQKFYVYFHEPADIHKMAFLVWKYTDRDDDRWLYLPALDLVKRIAASDKRTSFVGSDFFYEDVSGRGITEDHHTLKKETQTYYLLENKPKNPDSVEFSSFDMWIHKKTFLPVKIEYYDKNGEKYREYEVLEVKTIQGKVT
;
A
#
# COMPACT_ATOMS: atom_id res chain seq x y z
N MET A 1 34.88 87.45 22.74
CA MET A 1 35.14 86.02 22.98
C MET A 1 33.85 85.23 22.77
N LYS A 2 33.80 84.35 21.76
CA LYS A 2 32.63 83.50 21.44
C LYS A 2 32.56 82.29 22.38
N PRO A 3 31.36 81.79 22.77
CA PRO A 3 31.25 80.63 23.65
C PRO A 3 31.45 79.32 22.86
N ARG A 4 32.23 78.39 23.43
CA ARG A 4 32.41 77.02 22.96
C ARG A 4 31.17 76.20 23.32
N LYS A 5 30.49 75.61 22.32
CA LYS A 5 29.45 74.60 22.52
C LYS A 5 30.13 73.23 22.63
N HIS A 6 29.94 72.54 23.74
CA HIS A 6 30.30 71.13 23.89
C HIS A 6 29.16 70.27 23.35
N ALA A 7 29.42 69.49 22.29
CA ALA A 7 28.49 68.50 21.78
C ALA A 7 28.78 67.15 22.48
N VAL A 8 27.82 66.67 23.25
CA VAL A 8 27.83 65.32 23.83
C VAL A 8 27.26 64.38 22.77
N GLY A 9 28.11 63.51 22.20
CA GLY A 9 27.69 62.47 21.27
C GLY A 9 27.21 61.23 22.04
N ILE A 10 25.92 60.93 21.99
CA ILE A 10 25.35 59.69 22.50
C ILE A 10 25.62 58.59 21.46
N PHE A 11 26.47 57.63 21.82
CA PHE A 11 26.73 56.44 21.02
C PHE A 11 25.60 55.42 21.29
N VAL A 12 24.62 55.33 20.39
CA VAL A 12 23.58 54.30 20.42
C VAL A 12 24.15 53.06 19.74
N LEU A 13 24.52 52.05 20.53
CA LEU A 13 24.93 50.73 20.05
C LEU A 13 23.69 50.01 19.47
N PRO A 14 23.69 49.52 18.21
CA PRO A 14 22.55 48.78 17.70
C PRO A 14 22.57 47.38 18.33
N LEU A 15 21.56 47.10 19.16
CA LEU A 15 21.28 45.76 19.68
C LEU A 15 20.82 44.88 18.50
N LEU A 16 21.76 44.11 17.95
CA LEU A 16 21.49 43.14 16.89
C LEU A 16 20.64 42.00 17.48
N LEU A 17 19.33 42.05 17.29
CA LEU A 17 18.40 41.01 17.72
C LEU A 17 18.61 39.78 16.81
N LEU A 18 19.37 38.81 17.29
CA LEU A 18 19.50 37.50 16.65
C LEU A 18 18.14 36.78 16.72
N LEU A 19 17.35 36.92 15.66
CA LEU A 19 16.19 36.08 15.38
C LEU A 19 16.69 34.66 15.14
N PHE A 20 16.77 33.86 16.21
CA PHE A 20 16.85 32.41 16.11
C PHE A 20 15.54 31.93 15.49
N THR A 21 15.52 31.75 14.17
CA THR A 21 14.48 30.95 13.51
C THR A 21 14.66 29.52 14.01
N ALA A 22 13.85 29.12 14.99
CA ALA A 22 13.71 27.73 15.35
C ALA A 22 13.24 27.00 14.08
N ALA A 23 14.17 26.30 13.42
CA ALA A 23 13.83 25.35 12.38
C ALA A 23 12.90 24.33 13.03
N GLY A 24 11.60 24.45 12.75
CA GLY A 24 10.60 23.53 13.27
C GLY A 24 10.98 22.13 12.83
N ALA A 25 11.47 21.31 13.76
CA ALA A 25 11.64 19.90 13.53
C ALA A 25 10.24 19.34 13.24
N THR A 26 9.96 19.07 11.97
CA THR A 26 8.77 18.30 11.60
C THR A 26 8.88 16.96 12.31
N ALA A 27 7.99 16.72 13.27
CA ALA A 27 7.93 15.46 13.96
C ALA A 27 7.83 14.32 12.95
N ALA A 28 8.53 13.22 13.21
CA ALA A 28 8.39 12.02 12.39
C ALA A 28 6.90 11.60 12.35
N PRO A 29 6.38 11.15 11.20
CA PRO A 29 4.99 10.74 11.09
C PRO A 29 4.70 9.58 12.05
N SER A 30 3.47 9.53 12.57
CA SER A 30 3.05 8.40 13.41
C SER A 30 2.97 7.11 12.58
N VAL A 31 2.93 5.94 13.24
CA VAL A 31 2.77 4.65 12.55
C VAL A 31 1.47 4.62 11.75
N GLU A 32 0.39 5.16 12.31
CA GLU A 32 -0.92 5.27 11.66
C GLU A 32 -0.84 6.17 10.42
N GLU A 33 -0.09 7.27 10.48
CA GLU A 33 0.11 8.13 9.33
C GLU A 33 0.92 7.45 8.23
N ILE A 34 1.97 6.69 8.59
CA ILE A 34 2.76 5.88 7.65
C ILE A 34 1.85 4.86 6.96
N VAL A 35 1.07 4.10 7.73
CA VAL A 35 0.13 3.09 7.20
C VAL A 35 -0.90 3.71 6.28
N ARG A 36 -1.53 4.84 6.69
CA ARG A 36 -2.52 5.54 5.87
C ARG A 36 -1.93 6.03 4.55
N LYS A 37 -0.75 6.68 4.59
CA LYS A 37 -0.06 7.13 3.37
C LYS A 37 0.36 5.98 2.47
N THR A 38 0.75 4.85 3.06
CA THR A 38 1.13 3.64 2.31
C THR A 38 -0.08 3.04 1.59
N ASN A 39 -1.21 2.91 2.29
CA ASN A 39 -2.47 2.46 1.70
C ASN A 39 -2.93 3.39 0.58
N HIS A 40 -2.88 4.71 0.82
CA HIS A 40 -3.22 5.70 -0.20
C HIS A 40 -2.32 5.57 -1.44
N ALA A 41 -1.00 5.49 -1.23
CA ALA A 41 -0.02 5.38 -2.31
C ALA A 41 -0.19 4.10 -3.13
N ALA A 42 -0.56 2.98 -2.50
CA ALA A 42 -0.73 1.69 -3.17
C ALA A 42 -2.08 1.55 -3.90
N TYR A 43 -3.17 2.08 -3.35
CA TYR A 43 -4.52 1.73 -3.81
C TYR A 43 -5.42 2.91 -4.21
N TYR A 44 -5.07 4.16 -3.87
CA TYR A 44 -5.96 5.33 -4.02
C TYR A 44 -5.32 6.47 -4.82
N GLN A 45 -4.30 6.18 -5.63
CA GLN A 45 -3.72 7.17 -6.54
C GLN A 45 -4.64 7.41 -7.74
N GLY A 46 -5.53 8.41 -7.61
CA GLY A 46 -6.50 8.82 -8.64
C GLY A 46 -7.88 8.19 -8.44
N ASP A 47 -8.89 8.66 -9.18
CA ASP A 47 -10.29 8.25 -8.99
C ASP A 47 -10.60 6.85 -9.57
N ASP A 48 -9.80 6.40 -10.54
CA ASP A 48 -9.87 5.07 -11.13
C ASP A 48 -8.48 4.57 -11.55
N GLY A 49 -8.41 3.33 -12.01
CA GLY A 49 -7.17 2.75 -12.49
C GLY A 49 -7.41 1.58 -13.43
N ARG A 50 -6.48 1.39 -14.35
CA ARG A 50 -6.44 0.25 -15.27
C ARG A 50 -5.04 -0.32 -15.35
N ALA A 51 -4.91 -1.62 -15.14
CA ALA A 51 -3.66 -2.37 -15.32
C ALA A 51 -3.88 -3.54 -16.28
N GLN A 52 -2.98 -3.69 -17.26
CA GLN A 52 -2.86 -4.93 -18.03
C GLN A 52 -1.76 -5.77 -17.41
N VAL A 53 -2.11 -6.96 -16.92
CA VAL A 53 -1.21 -7.81 -16.15
C VAL A 53 -0.81 -9.02 -16.99
N HIS A 54 0.49 -9.27 -17.05
CA HIS A 54 1.09 -10.48 -17.56
C HIS A 54 1.68 -11.24 -16.37
N MET A 55 1.01 -12.32 -15.95
CA MET A 55 1.42 -13.11 -14.80
C MET A 55 2.08 -14.41 -15.26
N THR A 56 3.28 -14.69 -14.77
CA THR A 56 3.97 -15.98 -14.94
C THR A 56 4.03 -16.66 -13.58
N ILE A 57 3.50 -17.87 -13.49
CA ILE A 57 3.56 -18.72 -12.29
C ILE A 57 4.52 -19.85 -12.59
N THR A 58 5.48 -20.07 -11.69
CA THR A 58 6.47 -21.13 -11.82
C THR A 58 6.38 -22.02 -10.60
N ASP A 59 6.16 -23.32 -10.78
CA ASP A 59 6.13 -24.26 -9.65
C ASP A 59 7.52 -24.76 -9.26
N SER A 60 7.58 -25.62 -8.23
CA SER A 60 8.83 -26.18 -7.71
C SER A 60 9.60 -27.05 -8.71
N GLN A 61 8.95 -27.52 -9.78
CA GLN A 61 9.58 -28.28 -10.87
C GLN A 61 10.01 -27.37 -12.04
N GLY A 62 9.82 -26.05 -11.92
CA GLY A 62 10.14 -25.08 -12.97
C GLY A 62 9.10 -24.99 -14.09
N ARG A 63 7.93 -25.63 -13.95
CA ARG A 63 6.88 -25.57 -14.97
C ARG A 63 6.20 -24.22 -14.91
N LYS A 64 5.97 -23.61 -16.08
CA LYS A 64 5.40 -22.26 -16.19
C LYS A 64 3.95 -22.29 -16.64
N ARG A 65 3.13 -21.44 -16.01
CA ARG A 65 1.76 -21.10 -16.43
C ARG A 65 1.66 -19.59 -16.59
N ASN A 66 1.18 -19.15 -17.73
CA ASN A 66 1.05 -17.72 -18.04
C ASN A 66 -0.42 -17.33 -18.03
N ARG A 67 -0.73 -16.11 -17.56
CA ARG A 67 -2.06 -15.52 -17.64
C ARG A 67 -1.96 -14.07 -18.12
N ARG A 68 -2.93 -13.65 -18.92
CA ARG A 68 -3.12 -12.24 -19.28
C ARG A 68 -4.49 -11.79 -18.85
N PHE A 69 -4.56 -10.68 -18.13
CA PHE A 69 -5.81 -10.15 -17.64
C PHE A 69 -5.74 -8.62 -17.48
N THR A 70 -6.90 -7.98 -17.37
CA THR A 70 -7.00 -6.57 -17.05
C THR A 70 -7.64 -6.42 -15.68
N ILE A 71 -7.04 -5.57 -14.85
CA ILE A 71 -7.65 -5.08 -13.60
C ILE A 71 -8.18 -3.68 -13.86
N LEU A 72 -9.44 -3.47 -13.52
CA LEU A 72 -10.06 -2.15 -13.41
C LEU A 72 -10.36 -1.89 -11.95
N ARG A 73 -10.06 -0.67 -11.50
CA ARG A 73 -10.37 -0.16 -10.17
C ARG A 73 -11.14 1.14 -10.33
N ARG A 74 -12.15 1.36 -9.50
CA ARG A 74 -12.84 2.64 -9.39
C ARG A 74 -13.11 2.95 -7.92
N ASP A 75 -12.83 4.19 -7.52
CA ASP A 75 -13.12 4.66 -6.17
C ASP A 75 -14.53 5.24 -6.09
N GLU A 76 -15.18 5.00 -4.96
CA GLU A 76 -16.37 5.74 -4.59
C GLU A 76 -15.97 7.10 -3.99
N PRO A 77 -16.81 8.15 -4.15
CA PRO A 77 -16.49 9.48 -3.65
C PRO A 77 -16.15 9.49 -2.15
N GLY A 78 -15.04 10.13 -1.81
CA GLY A 78 -14.55 10.26 -0.43
C GLY A 78 -13.04 9.97 -0.34
N PRO A 79 -12.37 10.45 0.71
CA PRO A 79 -10.95 10.14 0.91
C PRO A 79 -10.79 8.67 1.28
N ASP A 80 -9.95 7.94 0.52
CA ASP A 80 -9.62 6.52 0.75
C ASP A 80 -10.86 5.63 1.03
N GLY A 81 -11.94 5.88 0.28
CA GLY A 81 -13.25 5.27 0.50
C GLY A 81 -13.40 3.85 -0.04
N ASN A 82 -14.65 3.43 -0.21
CA ASN A 82 -14.97 2.14 -0.84
C ASN A 82 -14.45 2.09 -2.28
N GLN A 83 -14.16 0.89 -2.77
CA GLN A 83 -13.65 0.68 -4.13
C GLN A 83 -14.39 -0.45 -4.83
N LYS A 84 -14.38 -0.41 -6.15
CA LYS A 84 -14.86 -1.51 -7.00
C LYS A 84 -13.71 -2.00 -7.85
N PHE A 85 -13.47 -3.32 -7.82
CA PHE A 85 -12.50 -3.97 -8.68
C PHE A 85 -13.19 -4.90 -9.66
N TYR A 86 -12.71 -4.92 -10.89
CA TYR A 86 -13.12 -5.86 -11.91
C TYR A 86 -11.89 -6.42 -12.61
N VAL A 87 -11.67 -7.73 -12.49
CA VAL A 87 -10.59 -8.43 -13.17
C VAL A 87 -11.18 -9.28 -14.29
N TYR A 88 -10.66 -9.13 -15.49
CA TYR A 88 -11.11 -9.87 -16.66
C TYR A 88 -9.96 -10.62 -17.32
N PHE A 89 -10.11 -11.94 -17.46
CA PHE A 89 -9.09 -12.83 -18.00
C PHE A 89 -9.20 -12.96 -19.51
N HIS A 90 -8.12 -12.63 -20.20
CA HIS A 90 -7.97 -12.74 -21.66
C HIS A 90 -7.35 -14.07 -22.05
N GLU A 91 -6.37 -14.56 -21.27
CA GLU A 91 -5.64 -15.79 -21.56
C GLU A 91 -5.20 -16.54 -20.30
N PRO A 92 -5.02 -17.88 -20.37
CA PRO A 92 -5.19 -18.73 -21.56
C PRO A 92 -6.66 -19.06 -21.89
N ALA A 93 -6.88 -19.83 -22.96
CA ALA A 93 -8.22 -20.15 -23.48
C ALA A 93 -9.14 -20.86 -22.48
N ASP A 94 -8.57 -21.63 -21.56
CA ASP A 94 -9.27 -22.35 -20.49
C ASP A 94 -9.88 -21.42 -19.42
N ILE A 95 -9.35 -20.21 -19.25
CA ILE A 95 -9.87 -19.19 -18.32
C ILE A 95 -10.33 -17.91 -19.03
N HIS A 96 -10.34 -17.89 -20.35
CA HIS A 96 -10.81 -16.74 -21.13
C HIS A 96 -12.26 -16.42 -20.77
N LYS A 97 -12.56 -15.12 -20.57
CA LYS A 97 -13.84 -14.59 -20.06
C LYS A 97 -14.15 -14.86 -18.60
N MET A 98 -13.28 -15.53 -17.86
CA MET A 98 -13.40 -15.55 -16.40
C MET A 98 -13.31 -14.12 -15.88
N ALA A 99 -14.15 -13.80 -14.90
CA ALA A 99 -14.18 -12.47 -14.32
C ALA A 99 -14.25 -12.54 -12.80
N PHE A 100 -13.53 -11.66 -12.12
CA PHE A 100 -13.56 -11.51 -10.67
C PHE A 100 -13.99 -10.09 -10.32
N LEU A 101 -15.05 -9.96 -9.52
CA LEU A 101 -15.65 -8.70 -9.11
C LEU A 101 -15.51 -8.55 -7.59
N VAL A 102 -15.08 -7.36 -7.15
CA VAL A 102 -15.00 -7.01 -5.73
C VAL A 102 -15.70 -5.69 -5.48
N TRP A 103 -16.57 -5.66 -4.49
CA TRP A 103 -17.00 -4.44 -3.83
C TRP A 103 -16.28 -4.36 -2.50
N LYS A 104 -15.27 -3.49 -2.44
CA LYS A 104 -14.39 -3.32 -1.29
C LYS A 104 -14.98 -2.27 -0.35
N TYR A 105 -15.07 -2.61 0.93
CA TYR A 105 -15.58 -1.71 1.96
C TYR A 105 -14.50 -1.35 2.96
N THR A 106 -14.60 -0.16 3.56
CA THR A 106 -13.68 0.29 4.61
C THR A 106 -14.09 -0.14 6.01
N ASP A 107 -15.36 -0.51 6.20
CA ASP A 107 -16.00 -0.72 7.50
C ASP A 107 -16.55 -2.14 7.71
N ARG A 108 -16.51 -3.00 6.69
CA ARG A 108 -16.98 -4.38 6.73
C ARG A 108 -16.26 -5.27 5.71
N ASP A 109 -16.58 -6.56 5.73
CA ASP A 109 -16.07 -7.51 4.73
C ASP A 109 -16.51 -7.16 3.30
N ASP A 110 -15.56 -7.33 2.38
CA ASP A 110 -15.77 -7.15 0.94
C ASP A 110 -16.71 -8.21 0.36
N ASP A 111 -17.56 -7.79 -0.57
CA ASP A 111 -18.34 -8.70 -1.39
C ASP A 111 -17.54 -9.11 -2.63
N ARG A 112 -17.41 -10.42 -2.86
CA ARG A 112 -16.56 -10.99 -3.92
C ARG A 112 -17.32 -12.01 -4.75
N TRP A 113 -17.17 -11.94 -6.07
CA TRP A 113 -17.78 -12.88 -7.01
C TRP A 113 -16.77 -13.31 -8.06
N LEU A 114 -16.83 -14.58 -8.43
CA LEU A 114 -16.07 -15.17 -9.52
C LEU A 114 -17.04 -15.76 -10.54
N TYR A 115 -17.01 -15.25 -11.77
CA TYR A 115 -17.72 -15.82 -12.90
C TYR A 115 -16.86 -16.87 -13.59
N LEU A 116 -17.37 -18.09 -13.70
CA LEU A 116 -16.74 -19.25 -14.32
C LEU A 116 -17.42 -19.52 -15.68
N PRO A 117 -16.78 -19.18 -16.81
CA PRO A 117 -17.43 -19.19 -18.13
C PRO A 117 -17.75 -20.61 -18.60
N ALA A 118 -16.92 -21.60 -18.27
CA ALA A 118 -17.14 -22.99 -18.65
C ALA A 118 -18.40 -23.61 -18.03
N LEU A 119 -18.89 -23.03 -16.93
CA LEU A 119 -20.06 -23.49 -16.19
C LEU A 119 -21.24 -22.51 -16.29
N ASP A 120 -21.03 -21.36 -16.94
CA ASP A 120 -21.92 -20.20 -16.90
C ASP A 120 -22.40 -19.87 -15.47
N LEU A 121 -21.47 -19.88 -14.51
CA LEU A 121 -21.78 -19.82 -13.09
C LEU A 121 -21.13 -18.61 -12.42
N VAL A 122 -21.91 -17.83 -11.69
CA VAL A 122 -21.39 -16.82 -10.75
C VAL A 122 -21.31 -17.46 -9.37
N LYS A 123 -20.09 -17.63 -8.86
CA LYS A 123 -19.82 -18.11 -7.50
C LYS A 123 -19.48 -16.94 -6.58
N ARG A 124 -20.16 -16.83 -5.44
CA ARG A 124 -19.74 -15.91 -4.37
C ARG A 124 -18.52 -16.49 -3.66
N ILE A 125 -17.50 -15.67 -3.44
CA ILE A 125 -16.35 -16.01 -2.61
C ILE A 125 -16.65 -15.49 -1.20
N ALA A 126 -16.83 -16.39 -0.24
CA ALA A 126 -17.12 -16.00 1.14
C ALA A 126 -15.94 -15.22 1.73
N ALA A 127 -16.21 -14.40 2.76
CA ALA A 127 -15.15 -13.66 3.45
C ALA A 127 -14.04 -14.60 4.01
N SER A 128 -14.42 -15.80 4.49
CA SER A 128 -13.50 -16.85 4.91
C SER A 128 -12.59 -17.37 3.80
N ASP A 129 -13.08 -17.32 2.54
CA ASP A 129 -12.39 -17.89 1.39
C ASP A 129 -11.48 -16.87 0.71
N LYS A 130 -11.36 -15.64 1.24
CA LYS A 130 -10.51 -14.58 0.66
C LYS A 130 -9.02 -14.93 0.67
N ARG A 131 -8.61 -15.86 1.55
CA ARG A 131 -7.26 -16.44 1.65
C ARG A 131 -7.06 -17.69 0.78
N THR A 132 -7.96 -17.95 -0.18
CA THR A 132 -7.73 -18.99 -1.18
C THR A 132 -6.93 -18.46 -2.36
N SER A 133 -6.13 -19.34 -2.98
CA SER A 133 -5.27 -19.00 -4.10
C SER A 133 -6.06 -18.36 -5.25
N PHE A 134 -5.58 -17.20 -5.70
CA PHE A 134 -6.10 -16.48 -6.84
C PHE A 134 -5.71 -17.22 -8.12
N VAL A 135 -6.65 -18.03 -8.62
CA VAL A 135 -6.51 -18.79 -9.87
C VAL A 135 -5.24 -19.64 -9.91
N GLY A 136 -4.90 -20.29 -8.79
CA GLY A 136 -3.73 -21.17 -8.70
C GLY A 136 -2.39 -20.43 -8.77
N SER A 137 -2.35 -19.19 -8.29
CA SER A 137 -1.13 -18.42 -8.04
C SER A 137 -0.79 -18.33 -6.56
N ASP A 138 0.40 -17.80 -6.27
CA ASP A 138 0.83 -17.49 -4.90
C ASP A 138 0.12 -16.25 -4.33
N PHE A 139 -0.65 -15.52 -5.15
CA PHE A 139 -1.53 -14.45 -4.68
C PHE A 139 -2.84 -15.03 -4.15
N PHE A 140 -3.44 -14.36 -3.18
CA PHE A 140 -4.79 -14.64 -2.69
C PHE A 140 -5.82 -13.69 -3.31
N TYR A 141 -7.11 -14.05 -3.24
CA TYR A 141 -8.17 -13.13 -3.68
C TYR A 141 -8.15 -11.79 -2.92
N GLU A 142 -7.80 -11.80 -1.64
CA GLU A 142 -7.62 -10.58 -0.85
C GLU A 142 -6.47 -9.71 -1.38
N ASP A 143 -5.39 -10.30 -1.90
CA ASP A 143 -4.22 -9.54 -2.37
C ASP A 143 -4.54 -8.69 -3.61
N VAL A 144 -5.58 -9.06 -4.38
CA VAL A 144 -6.02 -8.29 -5.57
C VAL A 144 -6.68 -6.97 -5.18
N SER A 145 -7.47 -6.95 -4.10
CA SER A 145 -8.18 -5.76 -3.60
C SER A 145 -7.49 -5.12 -2.39
N GLY A 146 -6.41 -5.72 -1.90
CA GLY A 146 -5.68 -5.29 -0.71
C GLY A 146 -6.39 -5.62 0.61
N ARG A 147 -5.59 -5.83 1.64
CA ARG A 147 -6.02 -5.97 3.04
C ARG A 147 -6.31 -4.60 3.65
N GLY A 148 -7.32 -4.51 4.52
CA GLY A 148 -7.68 -3.26 5.20
C GLY A 148 -6.67 -2.85 6.27
N ILE A 149 -6.41 -1.56 6.42
CA ILE A 149 -5.45 -1.03 7.42
C ILE A 149 -5.91 -1.19 8.88
N THR A 150 -7.16 -1.59 9.11
CA THR A 150 -7.72 -1.80 10.44
C THR A 150 -7.63 -3.27 10.88
N GLU A 151 -7.21 -4.17 10.00
CA GLU A 151 -7.18 -5.62 10.21
C GLU A 151 -5.97 -6.09 11.03
N ASP A 152 -4.95 -5.22 11.18
CA ASP A 152 -3.69 -5.55 11.81
C ASP A 152 -3.31 -4.55 12.92
N HIS A 153 -2.48 -5.00 13.85
CA HIS A 153 -1.70 -4.16 14.73
C HIS A 153 -0.37 -3.83 14.05
N HIS A 154 -0.09 -2.53 13.90
CA HIS A 154 1.09 -2.03 13.20
C HIS A 154 2.13 -1.54 14.20
N THR A 155 3.39 -1.96 14.04
CA THR A 155 4.50 -1.55 14.90
C THR A 155 5.70 -1.15 14.06
N LEU A 156 6.26 0.04 14.27
CA LEU A 156 7.53 0.43 13.64
C LEU A 156 8.68 -0.34 14.29
N LYS A 157 9.22 -1.36 13.60
CA LYS A 157 10.37 -2.14 14.08
C LYS A 157 11.67 -1.35 13.92
N LYS A 158 11.79 -0.68 12.78
CA LYS A 158 13.02 -0.01 12.38
C LYS A 158 12.75 1.12 11.41
N GLU A 159 13.54 2.16 11.52
CA GLU A 159 13.61 3.24 10.55
C GLU A 159 15.05 3.34 10.01
N THR A 160 15.18 3.38 8.68
CA THR A 160 16.47 3.58 8.01
C THR A 160 16.46 4.92 7.28
N GLN A 161 17.56 5.29 6.61
CA GLN A 161 17.56 6.50 5.78
C GLN A 161 16.50 6.46 4.67
N THR A 162 16.20 5.28 4.13
CA THR A 162 15.37 5.10 2.93
C THR A 162 13.99 4.51 3.21
N TYR A 163 13.87 3.68 4.25
CA TYR A 163 12.67 2.87 4.50
C TYR A 163 12.16 2.99 5.94
N TYR A 164 10.84 2.95 6.09
CA TYR A 164 10.17 2.48 7.30
C TYR A 164 10.02 0.95 7.21
N LEU A 165 10.30 0.24 8.30
CA LEU A 165 10.04 -1.19 8.43
C LEU A 165 8.95 -1.40 9.49
N LEU A 166 7.76 -1.80 9.05
CA LEU A 166 6.63 -2.10 9.92
C LEU A 166 6.46 -3.60 10.12
N GLU A 167 6.27 -4.03 11.36
CA GLU A 167 5.64 -5.31 11.70
C GLU A 167 4.13 -5.13 11.65
N ASN A 168 3.44 -6.12 11.09
CA ASN A 168 1.99 -6.15 11.04
C ASN A 168 1.53 -7.50 11.58
N LYS A 169 0.71 -7.49 12.63
CA LYS A 169 0.14 -8.70 13.25
C LYS A 169 -1.38 -8.69 13.12
N PRO A 170 -2.00 -9.77 12.62
CA PRO A 170 -3.44 -9.82 12.43
C PRO A 170 -4.17 -9.70 13.77
N LYS A 171 -5.19 -8.84 13.84
CA LYS A 171 -6.07 -8.74 15.01
C LYS A 171 -6.88 -10.01 15.24
N ASN A 172 -7.21 -10.70 14.14
CA ASN A 172 -7.84 -12.02 14.15
C ASN A 172 -6.90 -13.06 13.52
N PRO A 173 -6.07 -13.76 14.31
CA PRO A 173 -5.10 -14.72 13.81
C PRO A 173 -5.71 -15.92 13.06
N ASP A 174 -6.97 -16.28 13.34
CA ASP A 174 -7.63 -17.43 12.69
C ASP A 174 -8.18 -17.08 11.30
N SER A 175 -8.19 -15.78 10.94
CA SER A 175 -8.65 -15.31 9.62
C SER A 175 -7.59 -15.36 8.51
N VAL A 176 -6.34 -15.64 8.88
CA VAL A 176 -5.16 -15.62 7.99
C VAL A 176 -4.20 -16.75 8.33
N GLU A 177 -3.34 -17.10 7.38
CA GLU A 177 -2.37 -18.18 7.51
C GLU A 177 -0.99 -17.74 8.05
N PHE A 178 -0.74 -16.43 8.12
CA PHE A 178 0.48 -15.86 8.70
C PHE A 178 0.31 -15.45 10.17
N SER A 179 1.41 -15.47 10.94
CA SER A 179 1.46 -14.91 12.30
C SER A 179 1.80 -13.41 12.29
N SER A 180 2.60 -12.98 11.32
CA SER A 180 2.93 -11.58 11.05
C SER A 180 3.43 -11.40 9.63
N PHE A 181 3.54 -10.14 9.20
CA PHE A 181 4.33 -9.77 8.05
C PHE A 181 5.10 -8.47 8.27
N ASP A 182 6.34 -8.44 7.78
CA ASP A 182 7.19 -7.25 7.79
C ASP A 182 7.05 -6.53 6.44
N MET A 183 6.84 -5.22 6.45
CA MET A 183 6.67 -4.39 5.25
C MET A 183 7.72 -3.28 5.21
N TRP A 184 8.47 -3.22 4.10
CA TRP A 184 9.42 -2.14 3.83
C TRP A 184 8.74 -1.07 2.98
N ILE A 185 8.61 0.12 3.54
CA ILE A 185 7.89 1.26 2.94
C ILE A 185 8.90 2.34 2.59
N HIS A 186 8.97 2.72 1.32
CA HIS A 186 9.88 3.78 0.86
C HIS A 186 9.43 5.15 1.37
N LYS A 187 10.29 5.87 2.09
CA LYS A 187 9.92 7.10 2.82
C LYS A 187 9.39 8.23 1.94
N LYS A 188 9.89 8.35 0.71
CA LYS A 188 9.52 9.46 -0.18
C LYS A 188 8.20 9.21 -0.91
N THR A 189 7.94 7.98 -1.32
CA THR A 189 6.77 7.61 -2.14
C THR A 189 5.67 6.94 -1.34
N PHE A 190 5.99 6.46 -0.13
CA PHE A 190 5.14 5.59 0.70
C PHE A 190 4.75 4.28 0.01
N LEU A 191 5.42 3.89 -1.07
CA LEU A 191 5.15 2.59 -1.69
C LEU A 191 5.76 1.45 -0.86
N PRO A 192 5.02 0.36 -0.62
CA PRO A 192 5.59 -0.88 -0.11
C PRO A 192 6.45 -1.52 -1.20
N VAL A 193 7.73 -1.72 -0.92
CA VAL A 193 8.68 -2.29 -1.91
C VAL A 193 9.03 -3.75 -1.63
N LYS A 194 8.81 -4.20 -0.39
CA LYS A 194 9.03 -5.58 0.04
C LYS A 194 8.05 -5.96 1.14
N ILE A 195 7.54 -7.18 1.12
CA ILE A 195 6.79 -7.78 2.23
C ILE A 195 7.31 -9.20 2.48
N GLU A 196 7.57 -9.55 3.74
CA GLU A 196 7.91 -10.91 4.15
C GLU A 196 6.84 -11.42 5.12
N TYR A 197 6.28 -12.60 4.85
CA TYR A 197 5.26 -13.24 5.69
C TYR A 197 5.88 -14.39 6.48
N TYR A 198 5.52 -14.46 7.76
CA TYR A 198 6.04 -15.46 8.70
C TYR A 198 4.92 -16.36 9.23
N ASP A 199 5.25 -17.64 9.45
CA ASP A 199 4.34 -18.62 10.03
C ASP A 199 4.31 -18.54 11.58
N LYS A 200 3.59 -19.43 12.24
CA LYS A 200 3.49 -19.47 13.71
C LYS A 200 4.81 -19.82 14.41
N ASN A 201 5.78 -20.38 13.70
CA ASN A 201 7.12 -20.69 14.20
C ASN A 201 8.12 -19.55 13.95
N GLY A 202 7.71 -18.50 13.25
CA GLY A 202 8.57 -17.39 12.86
C GLY A 202 9.38 -17.66 11.58
N GLU A 203 9.06 -18.71 10.84
CA GLU A 203 9.72 -19.04 9.58
C GLU A 203 9.11 -18.25 8.43
N LYS A 204 9.95 -17.62 7.61
CA LYS A 204 9.49 -16.93 6.39
C LYS A 204 9.05 -17.96 5.36
N TYR A 205 7.79 -17.87 4.92
CA TYR A 205 7.25 -18.79 3.92
C TYR A 205 6.84 -18.12 2.61
N ARG A 206 6.63 -16.79 2.61
CA ARG A 206 6.25 -16.02 1.42
C ARG A 206 6.92 -14.65 1.41
N GLU A 207 7.30 -14.20 0.22
CA GLU A 207 7.90 -12.89 -0.01
C GLU A 207 7.22 -12.21 -1.21
N TYR A 208 7.07 -10.90 -1.11
CA TYR A 208 6.66 -10.00 -2.19
C TYR A 208 7.75 -8.95 -2.38
N GLU A 209 8.09 -8.65 -3.64
CA GLU A 209 9.11 -7.67 -3.99
C GLU A 209 8.65 -6.84 -5.20
N VAL A 210 8.84 -5.52 -5.13
CA VAL A 210 8.65 -4.58 -6.23
C VAL A 210 9.97 -4.43 -6.97
N LEU A 211 10.01 -4.91 -8.21
CA LEU A 211 11.23 -4.88 -9.04
C LEU A 211 11.39 -3.57 -9.83
N GLU A 212 10.29 -2.87 -10.11
CA GLU A 212 10.29 -1.65 -10.90
C GLU A 212 9.17 -0.70 -10.43
N VAL A 213 9.49 0.60 -10.34
CA VAL A 213 8.53 1.67 -10.03
C VAL A 213 8.58 2.71 -11.15
N LYS A 214 7.41 3.15 -11.62
CA LYS A 214 7.26 4.13 -12.70
C LYS A 214 6.35 5.27 -12.29
N THR A 215 6.45 6.38 -13.01
CA THR A 215 5.44 7.44 -12.93
C THR A 215 4.52 7.34 -14.14
N ILE A 216 3.23 7.10 -13.90
CA ILE A 216 2.20 6.99 -14.92
C ILE A 216 1.17 8.08 -14.64
N GLN A 217 0.94 8.98 -15.60
CA GLN A 217 0.01 10.12 -15.42
C GLN A 217 0.28 10.95 -14.15
N GLY A 218 1.56 11.11 -13.79
CA GLY A 218 1.98 11.85 -12.60
C GLY A 218 1.81 11.11 -11.27
N LYS A 219 1.41 9.83 -11.31
CA LYS A 219 1.25 8.93 -10.15
C LYS A 219 2.39 7.93 -10.10
N VAL A 220 3.05 7.81 -8.94
CA VAL A 220 4.19 6.90 -8.77
C VAL A 220 3.65 5.54 -8.35
N THR A 221 3.87 4.51 -9.15
CA THR A 221 3.28 3.17 -9.03
C THR A 221 4.24 2.07 -9.44
#